data_AF-A0A2E3Q3Z3-F1
#
_entry.id   AF-A0A2E3Q3Z3-F1
#
_cell.length_a   1.000
_cell.length_b   1.000
_cell.length_c   1.000
_cell.angle_alpha   90.00
_cell.angle_beta   90.00
_cell.angle_gamma   90.00
#
_symmetry.space_group_name_H-M   'P 1'
#
loop_
_entity.id
_entity.type
_entity.pdbx_description
1 polymer ?
#
loop_
_entity_poly.entity_id
_entity_poly.type
_entity_poly.pdbx_seq_one_letter_code
_entity_poly.pdbx_strand_id
1 'polypeptide(L)'
;MILFVLIITIGGILLVAGLAREVPIRRRIVLVAVATGLFLLGAAIGFELGRIAGLYGGSVTPPPASGIDETSSAEDASTEGPAAIRMHEVADPSLPLEARERSALRDTGMTQVAMPFGVLLAADERMPPAYVEQAAAVLAEMLDQDLDGEADDPALVELLSDRSTAWLAMPVDDEDWERRQLPRLERVLGYDIVIPSWWLDPVPDGPDRHGRAVIVEEIHHFITQFGLSRLHPGIFGVDDWTSVIARETRRARCDFWQHPENDCPGRPAEHPGDCSDPNCDVVEFYQQVVVMRAGMEPGWLGIGFPETAEELESRLGDGIKAAIDDPDLHQLRRPLGFDYPVAGSSPAR
;
A
#
# COMPACT_ATOMS: atom_id res chain seq x y z
N MET A 1 45.62 -1.31 6.80
CA MET A 1 44.28 -1.91 6.64
C MET A 1 44.27 -3.41 6.97
N ILE A 2 45.09 -4.24 6.33
CA ILE A 2 45.13 -5.71 6.57
C ILE A 2 45.40 -6.09 8.04
N LEU A 3 46.35 -5.43 8.71
CA LEU A 3 46.66 -5.69 10.12
C LEU A 3 45.52 -5.28 11.08
N PHE A 4 44.76 -4.25 10.73
CA PHE A 4 43.64 -3.76 11.53
C PHE A 4 42.42 -4.68 11.40
N VAL A 5 42.17 -5.20 10.20
CA VAL A 5 41.14 -6.22 9.95
C VAL A 5 41.47 -7.50 10.72
N LEU A 6 42.74 -7.95 10.71
CA LEU A 6 43.15 -9.17 11.41
C LEU A 6 42.91 -9.09 12.93
N ILE A 7 43.17 -7.93 13.54
CA ILE A 7 42.98 -7.70 14.99
C ILE A 7 41.50 -7.74 15.36
N ILE A 8 40.63 -7.12 14.55
CA ILE A 8 39.17 -7.13 14.78
C ILE A 8 38.60 -8.54 14.59
N THR A 9 39.07 -9.29 13.59
CA THR A 9 38.60 -10.66 13.35
C THR A 9 38.99 -11.60 14.50
N ILE A 10 40.24 -11.54 14.97
CA ILE A 10 40.69 -12.37 16.10
C ILE A 10 39.98 -11.95 17.39
N GLY A 11 39.79 -10.65 17.62
CA GLY A 11 39.05 -10.13 18.78
C GLY A 11 37.58 -10.56 18.81
N GLY A 12 36.89 -10.50 17.67
CA GLY A 12 35.49 -10.94 17.54
C GLY A 12 35.30 -12.44 17.75
N ILE A 13 36.19 -13.26 17.21
CA ILE A 13 36.17 -14.72 17.39
C ILE A 13 36.39 -15.08 18.87
N LEU A 14 37.32 -14.40 19.56
CA LEU A 14 37.58 -14.64 20.98
C LEU A 14 36.42 -14.17 21.88
N LEU A 15 35.73 -13.09 21.51
CA LEU A 15 34.55 -12.59 22.23
C LEU A 15 33.36 -13.58 22.13
N VAL A 16 33.08 -14.10 20.93
CA VAL A 16 32.03 -15.10 20.70
C VAL A 16 32.38 -16.43 21.39
N ALA A 17 33.65 -16.83 21.40
CA ALA A 17 34.11 -18.01 22.13
C ALA A 17 34.03 -17.83 23.66
N GLY A 18 34.20 -16.60 24.16
CA GLY A 18 34.08 -16.24 25.58
C GLY A 18 32.65 -16.25 26.10
N LEU A 19 31.70 -15.72 25.32
CA LEU A 19 30.27 -15.67 25.66
C LEU A 19 29.58 -17.03 25.60
N ALA A 20 30.12 -17.99 24.85
CA ALA A 20 29.48 -19.28 24.63
C ALA A 20 29.84 -20.38 25.66
N ARG A 21 30.43 -20.06 26.82
CA ARG A 21 30.98 -21.07 27.76
C ARG A 21 29.96 -22.06 28.33
N GLU A 22 28.66 -21.78 28.28
CA GLU A 22 27.60 -22.66 28.75
C GLU A 22 26.85 -23.41 27.63
N VAL A 23 27.19 -23.14 26.36
CA VAL A 23 26.51 -23.76 25.21
C VAL A 23 27.14 -25.11 24.85
N PRO A 24 26.38 -26.18 24.56
CA PRO A 24 26.95 -27.47 24.14
C PRO A 24 27.83 -27.36 22.90
N ILE A 25 28.95 -28.09 22.86
CA ILE A 25 30.03 -27.97 21.83
C ILE A 25 29.51 -28.00 20.39
N ARG A 26 28.52 -28.86 20.07
CA ARG A 26 27.94 -28.94 18.72
C ARG A 26 27.26 -27.64 18.27
N ARG A 27 26.62 -26.90 19.19
CA ARG A 27 25.96 -25.63 18.88
C ARG A 27 26.97 -24.48 18.76
N ARG A 28 28.12 -24.54 19.43
CA ARG A 28 29.21 -23.56 19.26
C ARG A 28 29.82 -23.60 17.87
N ILE A 29 30.01 -24.79 17.31
CA ILE A 29 30.59 -24.96 15.96
C ILE A 29 29.67 -24.32 14.91
N VAL A 30 28.35 -24.53 15.04
CA VAL A 30 27.35 -23.92 14.15
C VAL A 30 27.35 -22.40 14.27
N LEU A 31 27.34 -21.86 15.50
CA LEU A 31 27.39 -20.41 15.74
C LEU A 31 28.64 -19.75 15.16
N VAL A 32 29.81 -20.37 15.30
CA VAL A 32 31.06 -19.85 14.74
C VAL A 32 31.04 -19.91 13.20
N ALA A 33 30.49 -20.97 12.61
CA ALA A 33 30.37 -21.09 11.16
C ALA A 33 29.42 -20.03 10.57
N VAL A 34 28.26 -19.80 11.21
CA VAL A 34 27.28 -18.77 10.78
C VAL A 34 27.86 -17.37 10.93
N ALA A 35 28.50 -17.06 12.06
CA ALA A 35 29.13 -15.76 12.28
C ALA A 35 30.26 -15.48 11.27
N THR A 36 31.05 -16.50 10.93
CA THR A 36 32.11 -16.38 9.91
C THR A 36 31.52 -16.16 8.52
N GLY A 37 30.43 -16.86 8.18
CA GLY A 37 29.72 -16.69 6.90
C GLY A 37 29.13 -15.29 6.72
N LEU A 38 28.44 -14.77 7.74
CA LEU A 38 27.87 -13.41 7.72
C LEU A 38 28.95 -12.33 7.61
N PHE A 39 30.09 -12.52 8.26
CA PHE A 39 31.20 -11.58 8.20
C PHE A 39 31.87 -11.54 6.81
N LEU A 40 32.06 -12.70 6.17
CA LEU A 40 32.59 -12.76 4.80
C LEU A 40 31.64 -12.10 3.79
N LEU A 41 30.33 -12.25 3.99
CA LEU A 41 29.31 -11.60 3.16
C LEU A 41 29.34 -10.07 3.33
N GLY A 42 29.43 -9.58 4.58
CA GLY A 42 29.55 -8.14 4.86
C GLY A 42 30.82 -7.50 4.30
N ALA A 43 31.94 -8.23 4.31
CA ALA A 43 33.19 -7.76 3.73
C ALA A 43 33.15 -7.66 2.20
N ALA A 44 32.44 -8.57 1.52
CA ALA A 44 32.24 -8.53 0.07
C ALA A 44 31.35 -7.33 -0.34
N ILE A 45 30.28 -7.07 0.42
CA ILE A 45 29.38 -5.92 0.18
C ILE A 45 30.13 -4.59 0.40
N GLY A 46 30.94 -4.49 1.46
CA GLY A 46 31.73 -3.29 1.74
C GLY A 46 32.79 -2.97 0.66
N PHE A 47 33.37 -3.99 0.03
CA PHE A 47 34.33 -3.80 -1.06
C PHE A 47 33.66 -3.23 -2.32
N GLU A 48 32.44 -3.68 -2.63
CA GLU A 48 31.73 -3.24 -3.84
C GLU A 48 31.11 -1.85 -3.71
N LEU A 49 30.63 -1.49 -2.51
CA LEU A 49 30.22 -0.12 -2.19
C LEU A 49 31.39 0.88 -2.27
N GLY A 50 32.59 0.47 -1.86
CA GLY A 50 33.81 1.27 -2.03
C GLY A 50 34.19 1.52 -3.50
N ARG A 51 33.84 0.59 -4.40
CA ARG A 51 34.06 0.73 -5.85
C ARG A 51 33.08 1.73 -6.48
N ILE A 52 31.83 1.72 -6.03
CA ILE A 52 30.77 2.61 -6.53
C ILE A 52 31.02 4.07 -6.08
N ALA A 53 31.48 4.29 -4.85
CA ALA A 53 31.83 5.62 -4.36
C ALA A 53 33.00 6.28 -5.13
N GLY A 54 33.90 5.49 -5.72
CA GLY A 54 35.02 5.98 -6.53
C GLY A 54 34.63 6.50 -7.92
N LEU A 55 33.41 6.21 -8.40
CA LEU A 55 32.93 6.59 -9.74
C LEU A 55 32.18 7.93 -9.79
N TYR A 56 31.79 8.49 -8.64
CA TYR A 56 30.98 9.72 -8.55
C TYR A 56 31.77 10.98 -8.13
N GLY A 57 33.11 10.92 -8.11
CA GLY A 57 33.98 12.04 -7.73
C GLY A 57 34.27 13.07 -8.84
N GLY A 58 33.29 13.40 -9.70
CA GLY A 58 33.43 14.37 -10.80
C GLY A 58 32.86 15.74 -10.42
N SER A 59 33.69 16.80 -10.52
CA SER A 59 33.31 18.19 -10.25
C SER A 59 32.25 18.72 -11.22
N VAL A 60 31.10 19.16 -10.68
CA VAL A 60 30.04 19.85 -11.44
C VAL A 60 30.32 21.35 -11.45
N THR A 61 30.61 21.91 -12.62
CA THR A 61 30.57 23.36 -12.88
C THR A 61 29.13 23.81 -13.11
N PRO A 62 28.66 24.93 -12.50
CA PRO A 62 27.31 25.41 -12.72
C PRO A 62 27.17 26.08 -14.09
N PRO A 63 25.98 25.99 -14.74
CA PRO A 63 25.73 26.68 -16.00
C PRO A 63 25.46 28.19 -15.77
N PRO A 64 25.67 29.04 -16.78
CA PRO A 64 25.43 30.47 -16.65
C PRO A 64 23.94 30.79 -16.69
N ALA A 65 23.55 31.81 -15.93
CA ALA A 65 22.22 32.37 -15.93
C ALA A 65 21.94 33.15 -17.24
N SER A 66 20.83 32.78 -17.89
CA SER A 66 20.10 33.58 -18.88
C SER A 66 18.63 33.26 -18.62
N GLY A 67 17.77 34.19 -18.26
CA GLY A 67 17.42 35.37 -19.03
C GLY A 67 15.91 35.24 -19.22
N ILE A 68 15.18 36.08 -18.49
CA ILE A 68 13.72 36.08 -18.39
C ILE A 68 13.17 36.55 -19.74
N ASP A 69 12.28 35.76 -20.34
CA ASP A 69 11.34 36.27 -21.33
C ASP A 69 9.97 35.66 -21.05
N GLU A 70 9.09 36.50 -20.50
CA GLU A 70 7.67 36.22 -20.38
C GLU A 70 7.05 36.34 -21.78
N THR A 71 6.45 35.26 -22.29
CA THR A 71 5.29 35.36 -23.18
C THR A 71 4.67 33.98 -23.44
N SER A 72 3.55 33.76 -22.76
CA SER A 72 2.29 33.31 -23.35
C SER A 72 2.34 32.22 -24.42
N SER A 73 1.96 31.01 -24.01
CA SER A 73 0.76 30.34 -24.53
C SER A 73 0.43 29.16 -23.62
N ALA A 74 -0.64 29.30 -22.85
CA ALA A 74 -1.34 28.14 -22.29
C ALA A 74 -1.80 27.30 -23.49
N GLU A 75 -1.12 26.18 -23.71
CA GLU A 75 -1.60 25.15 -24.63
C GLU A 75 -2.87 24.55 -24.03
N ASP A 76 -3.88 24.40 -24.89
CA ASP A 76 -5.16 23.74 -24.62
C ASP A 76 -4.93 22.43 -23.86
N ALA A 77 -5.33 22.39 -22.59
CA ALA A 77 -5.56 21.14 -21.89
C ALA A 77 -6.70 20.42 -22.62
N SER A 78 -6.42 19.20 -23.08
CA SER A 78 -7.36 18.34 -23.79
C SER A 78 -8.68 18.23 -23.04
N THR A 79 -9.78 18.57 -23.70
CA THR A 79 -11.16 18.49 -23.19
C THR A 79 -11.76 17.08 -23.31
N GLU A 80 -10.92 16.06 -23.51
CA GLU A 80 -11.35 14.67 -23.54
C GLU A 80 -11.08 14.08 -22.15
N GLY A 81 -12.14 13.66 -21.45
CA GLY A 81 -12.03 12.98 -20.15
C GLY A 81 -11.27 11.66 -20.24
N PRO A 82 -11.13 10.92 -19.12
CA PRO A 82 -10.19 9.83 -19.00
C PRO A 82 -10.56 8.68 -19.93
N ALA A 83 -9.54 8.02 -20.47
CA ALA A 83 -9.74 6.81 -21.25
C ALA A 83 -10.31 5.70 -20.34
N ALA A 84 -11.22 4.90 -20.88
CA ALA A 84 -11.83 3.84 -20.10
C ALA A 84 -10.83 2.75 -19.69
N ILE A 85 -10.81 2.42 -18.39
CA ILE A 85 -10.04 1.30 -17.86
C ILE A 85 -10.55 0.02 -18.51
N ARG A 86 -9.65 -0.77 -19.09
CA ARG A 86 -10.02 -2.01 -19.76
C ARG A 86 -10.06 -3.17 -18.79
N MET A 87 -11.12 -3.96 -18.90
CA MET A 87 -11.18 -5.30 -18.32
C MET A 87 -10.50 -6.29 -19.27
N HIS A 88 -9.62 -7.10 -18.72
CA HIS A 88 -8.83 -8.08 -19.45
C HIS A 88 -9.04 -9.48 -18.88
N GLU A 89 -9.00 -10.48 -19.76
CA GLU A 89 -8.69 -11.84 -19.35
C GLU A 89 -7.20 -11.93 -19.03
N VAL A 90 -6.82 -12.70 -18.01
CA VAL A 90 -5.40 -12.91 -17.64
C VAL A 90 -4.56 -13.47 -18.80
N ALA A 91 -5.18 -14.06 -19.83
CA ALA A 91 -4.50 -14.53 -21.03
C ALA A 91 -4.12 -13.42 -22.02
N ASP A 92 -4.61 -12.19 -21.84
CA ASP A 92 -4.38 -11.07 -22.75
C ASP A 92 -2.87 -10.73 -22.84
N PRO A 93 -2.23 -10.87 -24.02
CA PRO A 93 -0.80 -10.64 -24.17
C PRO A 93 -0.39 -9.17 -24.01
N SER A 94 -1.34 -8.22 -24.02
CA SER A 94 -1.07 -6.80 -23.77
C SER A 94 -0.82 -6.48 -22.30
N LEU A 95 -1.27 -7.34 -21.38
CA LEU A 95 -1.01 -7.17 -19.94
C LEU A 95 0.50 -7.30 -19.66
N PRO A 96 1.12 -6.34 -18.95
CA PRO A 96 2.55 -6.35 -18.60
C PRO A 96 2.88 -7.33 -17.45
N LEU A 97 2.35 -8.55 -17.52
CA LEU A 97 2.58 -9.64 -16.55
C LEU A 97 3.73 -10.53 -17.01
N GLU A 98 4.60 -10.90 -16.09
CA GLU A 98 5.58 -11.95 -16.33
C GLU A 98 4.90 -13.31 -16.48
N ALA A 99 5.56 -14.23 -17.21
CA ALA A 99 5.02 -15.56 -17.47
C ALA A 99 4.66 -16.35 -16.20
N ARG A 100 5.42 -16.14 -15.10
CA ARG A 100 5.17 -16.79 -13.81
C ARG A 100 3.91 -16.26 -13.12
N GLU A 101 3.69 -14.94 -13.15
CA GLU A 101 2.53 -14.30 -12.51
C GLU A 101 1.27 -14.63 -13.29
N ARG A 102 1.33 -14.51 -14.62
CA ARG A 102 0.23 -14.91 -15.50
C ARG A 102 -0.17 -16.36 -15.29
N SER A 103 0.81 -17.24 -15.12
CA SER A 103 0.53 -18.65 -14.85
C SER A 103 -0.06 -18.85 -13.46
N ALA A 104 0.48 -18.20 -12.43
CA ALA A 104 -0.07 -18.31 -11.08
C ALA A 104 -1.52 -17.83 -11.02
N LEU A 105 -1.80 -16.62 -11.53
CA LEU A 105 -3.15 -16.04 -11.57
C LEU A 105 -4.14 -16.95 -12.33
N ARG A 106 -3.76 -17.45 -13.51
CA ARG A 106 -4.58 -18.40 -14.27
C ARG A 106 -4.81 -19.70 -13.51
N ASP A 107 -3.75 -20.29 -12.95
CA ASP A 107 -3.81 -21.59 -12.26
C ASP A 107 -4.55 -21.48 -10.90
N THR A 108 -4.70 -20.27 -10.35
CA THR A 108 -5.52 -19.99 -9.17
C THR A 108 -6.95 -19.55 -9.49
N GLY A 109 -7.28 -19.31 -10.76
CA GLY A 109 -8.61 -18.84 -11.19
C GLY A 109 -8.83 -17.34 -11.03
N MET A 110 -7.77 -16.56 -10.79
CA MET A 110 -7.79 -15.09 -10.72
C MET A 110 -7.67 -14.53 -12.14
N THR A 111 -8.70 -14.69 -12.97
CA THR A 111 -8.63 -14.47 -14.42
C THR A 111 -9.19 -13.13 -14.89
N GLN A 112 -10.03 -12.47 -14.08
CA GLN A 112 -10.53 -11.12 -14.38
C GLN A 112 -9.50 -10.10 -13.91
N VAL A 113 -8.93 -9.32 -14.84
CA VAL A 113 -7.82 -8.42 -14.55
C VAL A 113 -8.14 -7.01 -15.03
N ALA A 114 -7.86 -6.01 -14.19
CA ALA A 114 -7.76 -4.60 -14.57
C ALA A 114 -6.41 -4.04 -14.11
N MET A 115 -5.90 -3.04 -14.82
CA MET A 115 -4.68 -2.34 -14.40
C MET A 115 -4.82 -0.81 -14.45
N PRO A 116 -5.68 -0.19 -13.60
CA PRO A 116 -5.74 1.26 -13.49
C PRO A 116 -4.35 1.84 -13.24
N PHE A 117 -3.89 2.70 -14.16
CA PHE A 117 -2.55 3.30 -14.11
C PHE A 117 -1.39 2.29 -13.95
N GLY A 118 -1.58 1.02 -14.30
CA GLY A 118 -0.57 -0.03 -14.14
C GLY A 118 -0.60 -0.80 -12.81
N VAL A 119 -1.51 -0.45 -11.89
CA VAL A 119 -1.70 -1.14 -10.61
C VAL A 119 -2.50 -2.43 -10.81
N LEU A 120 -1.98 -3.57 -10.37
CA LEU A 120 -2.65 -4.86 -10.56
C LEU A 120 -3.87 -5.03 -9.65
N LEU A 121 -5.06 -5.10 -10.26
CA LEU A 121 -6.29 -5.63 -9.67
C LEU A 121 -6.65 -6.93 -10.37
N ALA A 122 -6.67 -8.05 -9.63
CA ALA A 122 -7.12 -9.33 -10.17
C ALA A 122 -8.21 -9.94 -9.30
N ALA A 123 -9.22 -10.50 -9.95
CA ALA A 123 -10.40 -11.07 -9.32
C ALA A 123 -10.59 -12.53 -9.75
N ASP A 124 -11.16 -13.31 -8.84
CA ASP A 124 -11.60 -14.67 -9.13
C ASP A 124 -12.61 -14.67 -10.29
N GLU A 125 -12.54 -15.65 -11.17
CA GLU A 125 -13.44 -15.78 -12.33
C GLU A 125 -14.93 -15.80 -11.95
N ARG A 126 -15.26 -16.15 -10.70
CA ARG A 126 -16.62 -16.18 -10.16
C ARG A 126 -17.10 -14.83 -9.63
N MET A 127 -16.21 -13.85 -9.42
CA MET A 127 -16.59 -12.52 -8.94
C MET A 127 -17.48 -11.84 -9.98
N PRO A 128 -18.65 -11.28 -9.63
CA PRO A 128 -19.48 -10.61 -10.62
C PRO A 128 -18.73 -9.43 -11.26
N PRO A 129 -18.68 -9.32 -12.60
CA PRO A 129 -17.87 -8.30 -13.29
C PRO A 129 -18.12 -6.86 -12.81
N ALA A 130 -19.37 -6.52 -12.46
CA ALA A 130 -19.72 -5.20 -11.94
C ALA A 130 -18.96 -4.81 -10.65
N TYR A 131 -18.57 -5.78 -9.82
CA TYR A 131 -17.77 -5.51 -8.62
C TYR A 131 -16.30 -5.25 -8.99
N VAL A 132 -15.77 -5.97 -9.97
CA VAL A 132 -14.40 -5.77 -10.47
C VAL A 132 -14.29 -4.43 -11.19
N GLU A 133 -15.29 -4.09 -12.00
CA GLU A 133 -15.40 -2.78 -12.67
C GLU A 133 -15.50 -1.66 -11.62
N GLN A 134 -16.29 -1.83 -10.56
CA GLN A 134 -16.40 -0.83 -9.50
C GLN A 134 -15.09 -0.63 -8.74
N ALA A 135 -14.36 -1.71 -8.43
CA ALA A 135 -13.07 -1.63 -7.76
C ALA A 135 -12.02 -0.95 -8.67
N ALA A 136 -12.01 -1.27 -9.96
CA ALA A 136 -11.15 -0.59 -10.93
C ALA A 136 -11.47 0.91 -11.03
N ALA A 137 -12.75 1.28 -11.04
CA ALA A 137 -13.19 2.68 -11.08
C ALA A 137 -12.81 3.44 -9.81
N VAL A 138 -13.01 2.85 -8.62
CA VAL A 138 -12.63 3.47 -7.34
C VAL A 138 -11.12 3.67 -7.26
N LEU A 139 -10.33 2.67 -7.63
CA LEU A 139 -8.87 2.79 -7.65
C LEU A 139 -8.42 3.89 -8.61
N ALA A 140 -9.00 3.95 -9.82
CA ALA A 140 -8.68 4.99 -10.79
C ALA A 140 -9.05 6.39 -10.27
N GLU A 141 -10.27 6.58 -9.76
CA GLU A 141 -10.73 7.88 -9.26
C GLU A 141 -9.97 8.35 -8.00
N MET A 142 -9.50 7.43 -7.15
CA MET A 142 -8.63 7.80 -6.03
C MET A 142 -7.23 8.22 -6.48
N LEU A 143 -6.76 7.76 -7.64
CA LEU A 143 -5.45 8.10 -8.20
C LEU A 143 -5.50 9.27 -9.20
N ASP A 144 -6.67 9.64 -9.69
CA ASP A 144 -6.97 10.71 -10.65
C ASP A 144 -8.29 11.36 -10.22
N GLN A 145 -8.21 12.26 -9.25
CA GLN A 145 -9.38 12.87 -8.61
C GLN A 145 -10.00 14.01 -9.42
N ASP A 146 -9.29 14.59 -10.39
CA ASP A 146 -9.86 15.60 -11.29
C ASP A 146 -10.40 15.01 -12.60
N LEU A 147 -10.21 13.70 -12.81
CA LEU A 147 -10.73 12.93 -13.93
C LEU A 147 -10.20 13.47 -15.26
N ASP A 148 -8.90 13.76 -15.32
CA ASP A 148 -8.25 14.22 -16.55
C ASP A 148 -7.55 13.09 -17.33
N GLY A 149 -7.47 11.88 -16.74
CA GLY A 149 -6.85 10.71 -17.33
C GLY A 149 -5.37 10.54 -17.02
N GLU A 150 -4.78 11.46 -16.25
CA GLU A 150 -3.44 11.37 -15.70
C GLU A 150 -3.52 11.14 -14.18
N ALA A 151 -2.57 10.38 -13.64
CA ALA A 151 -2.54 10.17 -12.20
C ALA A 151 -2.05 11.44 -11.49
N ASP A 152 -2.76 11.83 -10.44
CA ASP A 152 -2.48 12.99 -9.58
C ASP A 152 -1.05 12.95 -9.02
N ASP A 153 -0.59 11.77 -8.61
CA ASP A 153 0.77 11.53 -8.10
C ASP A 153 1.44 10.36 -8.85
N PRO A 154 2.24 10.65 -9.89
CA PRO A 154 2.96 9.62 -10.64
C PRO A 154 3.95 8.80 -9.80
N ALA A 155 4.52 9.38 -8.73
CA ALA A 155 5.45 8.67 -7.86
C ALA A 155 4.71 7.65 -6.96
N LEU A 156 3.51 8.00 -6.51
CA LEU A 156 2.61 7.07 -5.84
C LEU A 156 2.23 5.90 -6.77
N VAL A 157 1.84 6.19 -8.01
CA VAL A 157 1.49 5.15 -8.99
C VAL A 157 2.67 4.24 -9.32
N GLU A 158 3.90 4.78 -9.44
CA GLU A 158 5.10 3.97 -9.66
C GLU A 158 5.28 2.93 -8.54
N LEU A 159 5.08 3.33 -7.28
CA LEU A 159 5.15 2.42 -6.13
C LEU A 159 4.04 1.36 -6.14
N LEU A 160 2.79 1.77 -6.39
CA LEU A 160 1.64 0.87 -6.37
C LEU A 160 1.62 -0.09 -7.57
N SER A 161 2.26 0.28 -8.69
CA SER A 161 2.38 -0.56 -9.88
C SER A 161 3.46 -1.64 -9.74
N ASP A 162 4.34 -1.54 -8.73
CA ASP A 162 5.25 -2.61 -8.37
C ASP A 162 4.50 -3.75 -7.68
N ARG A 163 4.02 -4.69 -8.50
CA ARG A 163 3.34 -5.91 -8.04
C ARG A 163 4.20 -6.84 -7.18
N SER A 164 5.51 -6.61 -7.05
CA SER A 164 6.35 -7.33 -6.08
C SER A 164 6.27 -6.73 -4.67
N THR A 165 5.79 -5.48 -4.59
CA THR A 165 5.44 -4.80 -3.35
C THR A 165 4.06 -5.22 -2.87
N ALA A 166 3.03 -4.94 -3.67
CA ALA A 166 1.65 -5.25 -3.31
C ALA A 166 0.73 -5.27 -4.53
N TRP A 167 -0.47 -5.82 -4.37
CA TRP A 167 -1.51 -5.87 -5.40
C TRP A 167 -2.90 -6.02 -4.77
N LEU A 168 -3.97 -5.80 -5.55
CA LEU A 168 -5.35 -5.98 -5.11
C LEU A 168 -5.92 -7.30 -5.60
N ALA A 169 -6.48 -8.08 -4.67
CA ALA A 169 -7.07 -9.38 -4.92
C ALA A 169 -8.57 -9.36 -4.62
N MET A 170 -9.42 -9.91 -5.50
CA MET A 170 -10.85 -10.07 -5.21
C MET A 170 -11.26 -11.56 -5.22
N PRO A 171 -10.98 -12.30 -4.13
CA PRO A 171 -11.37 -13.71 -4.01
C PRO A 171 -12.87 -13.88 -3.72
N VAL A 172 -13.41 -15.07 -4.01
CA VAL A 172 -14.83 -15.37 -3.79
C VAL A 172 -15.09 -16.34 -2.63
N ASP A 173 -14.15 -17.22 -2.34
CA ASP A 173 -14.28 -18.25 -1.32
C ASP A 173 -13.09 -18.20 -0.36
N ASP A 174 -13.37 -18.03 0.94
CA ASP A 174 -12.38 -17.86 2.01
C ASP A 174 -11.47 -19.10 2.16
N GLU A 175 -12.06 -20.30 2.19
CA GLU A 175 -11.28 -21.53 2.34
C GLU A 175 -10.38 -21.77 1.12
N ASP A 176 -10.89 -21.50 -0.08
CA ASP A 176 -10.16 -21.61 -1.32
C ASP A 176 -9.03 -20.56 -1.43
N TRP A 177 -9.29 -19.34 -0.97
CA TRP A 177 -8.30 -18.27 -0.89
C TRP A 177 -7.10 -18.72 -0.03
N GLU A 178 -7.38 -19.05 1.23
CA GLU A 178 -6.37 -19.40 2.23
C GLU A 178 -5.60 -20.67 1.88
N ARG A 179 -6.29 -21.70 1.36
CA ARG A 179 -5.67 -23.03 1.16
C ARG A 179 -5.08 -23.22 -0.22
N ARG A 180 -5.60 -22.54 -1.25
CA ARG A 180 -5.25 -22.80 -2.64
C ARG A 180 -4.69 -21.56 -3.34
N GLN A 181 -5.36 -20.42 -3.27
CA GLN A 181 -5.00 -19.25 -4.09
C GLN A 181 -3.81 -18.51 -3.49
N LEU A 182 -3.94 -17.99 -2.26
CA LEU A 182 -2.92 -17.17 -1.59
C LEU A 182 -1.55 -17.87 -1.54
N PRO A 183 -1.41 -19.14 -1.10
CA PRO A 183 -0.09 -19.79 -1.02
C PRO A 183 0.63 -19.91 -2.37
N ARG A 184 -0.09 -19.84 -3.50
CA ARG A 184 0.51 -19.85 -4.84
C ARG A 184 0.88 -18.44 -5.29
N LEU A 185 0.05 -17.46 -4.99
CA LEU A 185 0.19 -16.08 -5.42
C LEU A 185 1.31 -15.36 -4.66
N GLU A 186 1.40 -15.54 -3.35
CA GLU A 186 2.45 -14.94 -2.49
C GLU A 186 3.89 -15.34 -2.89
N ARG A 187 4.04 -16.40 -3.68
CA ARG A 187 5.35 -16.85 -4.18
C ARG A 187 5.85 -16.06 -5.37
N VAL A 188 4.97 -15.31 -6.04
CA VAL A 188 5.26 -14.63 -7.31
C VAL A 188 4.81 -13.17 -7.35
N LEU A 189 3.87 -12.79 -6.50
CA LEU A 189 3.38 -11.44 -6.26
C LEU A 189 3.73 -11.00 -4.83
N GLY A 190 3.68 -9.69 -4.59
CA GLY A 190 3.85 -9.08 -3.28
C GLY A 190 2.63 -9.27 -2.37
N TYR A 191 2.53 -8.42 -1.35
CA TYR A 191 1.45 -8.45 -0.38
C TYR A 191 0.09 -8.17 -1.04
N ASP A 192 -0.92 -8.97 -0.75
CA ASP A 192 -2.29 -8.73 -1.22
C ASP A 192 -3.07 -7.85 -0.24
N ILE A 193 -3.84 -6.90 -0.77
CA ILE A 193 -5.01 -6.37 -0.08
C ILE A 193 -6.24 -6.97 -0.73
N VAL A 194 -7.06 -7.64 0.08
CA VAL A 194 -8.20 -8.43 -0.39
C VAL A 194 -9.46 -7.58 -0.39
N ILE A 195 -10.24 -7.66 -1.47
CA ILE A 195 -11.60 -7.13 -1.55
C ILE A 195 -12.54 -8.32 -1.75
N PRO A 196 -12.77 -9.13 -0.70
CA PRO A 196 -13.32 -10.46 -0.85
C PRO A 196 -14.84 -10.47 -0.96
N SER A 197 -15.38 -11.44 -1.69
CA SER A 197 -16.84 -11.59 -1.88
C SER A 197 -17.59 -11.78 -0.56
N TRP A 198 -16.99 -12.39 0.46
CA TRP A 198 -17.66 -12.60 1.75
C TRP A 198 -17.75 -11.33 2.62
N TRP A 199 -17.06 -10.25 2.25
CA TRP A 199 -17.26 -8.91 2.83
C TRP A 199 -18.16 -8.04 1.97
N LEU A 200 -18.09 -8.20 0.65
CA LEU A 200 -18.87 -7.44 -0.33
C LEU A 200 -20.37 -7.77 -0.34
N ASP A 201 -20.75 -8.98 0.10
CA ASP A 201 -22.10 -9.56 0.02
C ASP A 201 -22.79 -9.32 -1.35
N PRO A 202 -22.28 -9.91 -2.47
CA PRO A 202 -22.71 -9.52 -3.79
C PRO A 202 -24.20 -9.66 -4.07
N VAL A 203 -24.81 -8.59 -4.57
CA VAL A 203 -26.21 -8.55 -5.00
C VAL A 203 -26.34 -8.49 -6.52
N PRO A 204 -27.48 -8.93 -7.10
CA PRO A 204 -27.64 -9.05 -8.56
C PRO A 204 -27.45 -7.75 -9.35
N ASP A 205 -27.76 -6.60 -8.75
CA ASP A 205 -27.72 -5.28 -9.42
C ASP A 205 -26.34 -4.59 -9.33
N GLY A 206 -25.31 -5.31 -8.86
CA GLY A 206 -23.96 -4.78 -8.65
C GLY A 206 -23.76 -4.21 -7.24
N PRO A 207 -22.60 -3.58 -6.97
CA PRO A 207 -22.26 -3.06 -5.65
C PRO A 207 -23.31 -2.06 -5.15
N ASP A 208 -23.89 -2.35 -3.98
CA ASP A 208 -24.77 -1.43 -3.29
C ASP A 208 -23.96 -0.45 -2.43
N ARG A 209 -24.60 0.24 -1.48
CA ARG A 209 -23.89 1.17 -0.58
C ARG A 209 -22.84 0.45 0.26
N HIS A 210 -23.15 -0.76 0.76
CA HIS A 210 -22.25 -1.55 1.59
C HIS A 210 -21.05 -2.02 0.76
N GLY A 211 -21.31 -2.65 -0.39
CA GLY A 211 -20.25 -3.14 -1.28
C GLY A 211 -19.30 -2.02 -1.74
N ARG A 212 -19.82 -0.83 -2.06
CA ARG A 212 -18.97 0.33 -2.38
C ARG A 212 -18.12 0.79 -1.20
N ALA A 213 -18.67 0.80 0.01
CA ALA A 213 -17.92 1.22 1.19
C ALA A 213 -16.75 0.28 1.48
N VAL A 214 -16.97 -1.04 1.38
CA VAL A 214 -15.90 -2.05 1.49
C VAL A 214 -14.83 -1.85 0.41
N ILE A 215 -15.22 -1.66 -0.85
CA ILE A 215 -14.26 -1.40 -1.94
C ILE A 215 -13.40 -0.16 -1.66
N VAL A 216 -14.01 0.93 -1.19
CA VAL A 216 -13.32 2.18 -0.85
C VAL A 216 -12.34 1.98 0.30
N GLU A 217 -12.73 1.23 1.33
CA GLU A 217 -11.90 0.94 2.49
C GLU A 217 -10.64 0.15 2.10
N GLU A 218 -10.80 -0.97 1.42
CA GLU A 218 -9.67 -1.83 1.03
C GLU A 218 -8.72 -1.13 0.04
N ILE A 219 -9.25 -0.35 -0.91
CA ILE A 219 -8.39 0.42 -1.83
C ILE A 219 -7.66 1.54 -1.08
N HIS A 220 -8.31 2.19 -0.11
CA HIS A 220 -7.66 3.18 0.74
C HIS A 220 -6.54 2.54 1.59
N HIS A 221 -6.77 1.35 2.15
CA HIS A 221 -5.76 0.56 2.85
C HIS A 221 -4.55 0.31 1.94
N PHE A 222 -4.79 -0.20 0.73
CA PHE A 222 -3.76 -0.45 -0.26
C PHE A 222 -2.93 0.81 -0.59
N ILE A 223 -3.57 1.92 -0.92
CA ILE A 223 -2.92 3.19 -1.25
C ILE A 223 -2.12 3.71 -0.04
N THR A 224 -2.67 3.64 1.16
CA THR A 224 -2.05 4.18 2.38
C THR A 224 -0.85 3.35 2.81
N GLN A 225 -1.00 2.03 2.94
CA GLN A 225 0.03 1.14 3.48
C GLN A 225 1.18 0.93 2.48
N PHE A 226 0.89 0.78 1.19
CA PHE A 226 1.90 0.41 0.19
C PHE A 226 2.36 1.58 -0.67
N GLY A 227 1.61 2.68 -0.71
CA GLY A 227 1.96 3.90 -1.43
C GLY A 227 2.41 5.01 -0.49
N LEU A 228 1.44 5.70 0.13
CA LEU A 228 1.66 6.91 0.92
C LEU A 228 2.62 6.70 2.10
N SER A 229 2.51 5.59 2.82
CA SER A 229 3.41 5.24 3.93
C SER A 229 4.86 5.12 3.49
N ARG A 230 5.11 4.73 2.23
CA ARG A 230 6.46 4.57 1.69
C ARG A 230 6.99 5.86 1.09
N LEU A 231 6.12 6.63 0.45
CA LEU A 231 6.47 7.91 -0.16
C LEU A 231 6.70 9.00 0.90
N HIS A 232 5.86 9.03 1.94
CA HIS A 232 5.92 10.00 3.03
C HIS A 232 5.84 9.33 4.42
N PRO A 233 6.84 8.52 4.82
CA PRO A 233 6.80 7.74 6.06
C PRO A 233 6.63 8.59 7.32
N GLY A 234 7.18 9.81 7.34
CA GLY A 234 7.01 10.74 8.47
C GLY A 234 5.59 11.29 8.63
N ILE A 235 4.74 11.20 7.60
CA ILE A 235 3.38 11.72 7.58
C ILE A 235 2.39 10.57 7.64
N PHE A 236 2.47 9.64 6.69
CA PHE A 236 1.49 8.57 6.48
C PHE A 236 1.96 7.19 6.95
N GLY A 237 3.17 7.06 7.51
CA GLY A 237 3.68 5.75 7.94
C GLY A 237 2.79 5.06 8.97
N VAL A 238 2.58 3.75 8.79
CA VAL A 238 1.69 2.93 9.65
C VAL A 238 2.43 1.87 10.45
N ASP A 239 3.71 1.61 10.19
CA ASP A 239 4.46 0.51 10.84
C ASP A 239 4.84 0.80 12.29
N ASP A 240 4.76 2.07 12.70
CA ASP A 240 4.98 2.49 14.07
C ASP A 240 4.15 3.73 14.43
N TRP A 241 4.32 4.19 15.66
CA TRP A 241 3.55 5.28 16.22
C TRP A 241 4.14 6.68 15.99
N THR A 242 5.08 6.81 15.05
CA THR A 242 5.89 8.03 14.91
C THR A 242 5.42 8.96 13.80
N SER A 243 4.62 8.52 12.83
CA SER A 243 4.12 9.38 11.75
C SER A 243 3.08 10.41 12.25
N VAL A 244 2.71 11.37 11.40
CA VAL A 244 1.64 12.33 11.72
C VAL A 244 0.33 11.61 11.99
N ILE A 245 -0.11 10.73 11.09
CA ILE A 245 -1.38 10.02 11.23
C ILE A 245 -1.33 9.05 12.42
N ALA A 246 -0.21 8.37 12.67
CA ALA A 246 -0.12 7.41 13.75
C ALA A 246 -0.13 8.07 15.14
N ARG A 247 0.50 9.23 15.29
CA ARG A 247 0.42 10.02 16.52
C ARG A 247 -1.00 10.53 16.77
N GLU A 248 -1.71 10.88 15.70
CA GLU A 248 -3.10 11.30 15.80
C GLU A 248 -4.01 10.13 16.21
N THR A 249 -3.85 8.95 15.58
CA THR A 249 -4.56 7.74 15.98
C THR A 249 -4.34 7.47 17.48
N ARG A 250 -3.11 7.53 17.98
CA ARG A 250 -2.84 7.35 19.42
C ARG A 250 -3.54 8.34 20.32
N ARG A 251 -3.72 9.56 19.87
CA ARG A 251 -4.43 10.61 20.62
C ARG A 251 -5.94 10.36 20.61
N ALA A 252 -6.47 9.84 19.51
CA ALA A 252 -7.89 9.51 19.35
C ALA A 252 -8.28 8.22 20.10
N ARG A 253 -7.39 7.23 20.12
CA ARG A 253 -7.55 5.94 20.79
C ARG A 253 -8.02 6.10 22.22
N CYS A 254 -9.10 5.41 22.54
CA CYS A 254 -9.72 5.45 23.86
C CYS A 254 -10.16 6.84 24.33
N ASP A 255 -10.29 7.82 23.43
CA ASP A 255 -10.99 9.09 23.66
C ASP A 255 -12.24 9.16 22.78
N PHE A 256 -12.05 9.45 21.49
CA PHE A 256 -13.12 9.56 20.48
C PHE A 256 -13.00 8.53 19.37
N TRP A 257 -12.15 7.54 19.52
CA TRP A 257 -12.12 6.43 18.60
C TRP A 257 -11.56 5.20 19.30
N GLN A 258 -12.13 4.05 18.99
CA GLN A 258 -11.66 2.76 19.43
C GLN A 258 -12.00 1.76 18.33
N HIS A 259 -10.98 1.07 17.84
CA HIS A 259 -11.20 -0.08 16.96
C HIS A 259 -12.07 -1.11 17.70
N PRO A 260 -13.08 -1.72 17.06
CA PRO A 260 -14.02 -2.60 17.75
C PRO A 260 -13.39 -3.86 18.37
N GLU A 261 -12.19 -4.23 17.93
CA GLU A 261 -11.41 -5.36 18.43
C GLU A 261 -10.43 -4.97 19.56
N ASN A 262 -10.27 -3.67 19.82
CA ASN A 262 -9.31 -3.17 20.80
C ASN A 262 -9.96 -2.92 22.15
N ASP A 263 -9.26 -3.26 23.23
CA ASP A 263 -9.66 -2.90 24.58
C ASP A 263 -9.27 -1.46 24.94
N CYS A 264 -10.18 -0.75 25.62
CA CYS A 264 -9.92 0.54 26.25
C CYS A 264 -10.27 0.51 27.75
N PRO A 265 -9.67 1.38 28.59
CA PRO A 265 -10.01 1.45 30.02
C PRO A 265 -11.51 1.66 30.26
N GLY A 266 -12.18 0.64 30.81
CA GLY A 266 -13.61 0.66 31.08
C GLY A 266 -14.51 0.45 29.85
N ARG A 267 -13.94 0.15 28.67
CA ARG A 267 -14.64 -0.16 27.41
C ARG A 267 -13.95 -1.36 26.74
N PRO A 268 -14.35 -2.60 27.04
CA PRO A 268 -13.76 -3.78 26.41
C PRO A 268 -14.06 -3.82 24.91
N ALA A 269 -13.30 -4.62 24.17
CA ALA A 269 -13.57 -4.92 22.76
C ALA A 269 -15.00 -5.46 22.55
N GLU A 270 -15.64 -5.06 21.45
CA GLU A 270 -16.96 -5.54 21.02
C GLU A 270 -16.85 -6.80 20.16
N HIS A 271 -15.71 -6.99 19.47
CA HIS A 271 -15.43 -8.13 18.60
C HIS A 271 -14.16 -8.87 19.03
N PRO A 272 -14.08 -10.20 18.80
CA PRO A 272 -12.85 -10.93 19.02
C PRO A 272 -11.80 -10.54 17.97
N GLY A 273 -10.57 -10.26 18.41
CA GLY A 273 -9.48 -9.83 17.53
C GLY A 273 -8.43 -9.06 18.31
N ASP A 274 -7.47 -8.48 17.60
CA ASP A 274 -6.53 -7.49 18.14
C ASP A 274 -5.98 -6.65 16.98
N CYS A 275 -6.34 -5.37 16.98
CA CYS A 275 -5.82 -4.36 16.06
C CYS A 275 -5.04 -3.29 16.82
N SER A 276 -4.42 -3.65 17.94
CA SER A 276 -3.63 -2.71 18.75
C SER A 276 -2.25 -2.43 18.16
N ASP A 277 -1.83 -3.19 17.15
CA ASP A 277 -0.66 -2.90 16.32
C ASP A 277 -0.91 -1.66 15.45
N PRO A 278 0.07 -0.74 15.35
CA PRO A 278 -0.11 0.48 14.58
C PRO A 278 -0.50 0.26 13.12
N ASN A 279 -0.08 -0.83 12.47
CA ASN A 279 -0.38 -1.01 11.06
C ASN A 279 -1.90 -1.11 10.81
N CYS A 280 -2.63 -1.89 11.63
CA CYS A 280 -4.09 -1.96 11.57
C CYS A 280 -4.75 -0.69 12.12
N ASP A 281 -4.44 -0.31 13.37
CA ASP A 281 -5.16 0.76 14.07
C ASP A 281 -5.07 2.11 13.33
N VAL A 282 -3.89 2.40 12.75
CA VAL A 282 -3.63 3.68 12.09
C VAL A 282 -4.34 3.77 10.76
N VAL A 283 -4.28 2.74 9.92
CA VAL A 283 -4.91 2.77 8.60
C VAL A 283 -6.44 2.86 8.71
N GLU A 284 -7.04 2.16 9.69
CA GLU A 284 -8.49 2.15 9.91
C GLU A 284 -9.00 3.49 10.42
N PHE A 285 -8.31 4.07 11.40
CA PHE A 285 -8.64 5.42 11.87
C PHE A 285 -8.48 6.44 10.74
N TYR A 286 -7.37 6.36 10.00
CA TYR A 286 -7.06 7.33 8.95
C TYR A 286 -8.08 7.27 7.80
N GLN A 287 -8.51 6.07 7.42
CA GLN A 287 -9.55 5.85 6.42
C GLN A 287 -10.85 6.58 6.80
N GLN A 288 -11.33 6.39 8.03
CA GLN A 288 -12.57 7.03 8.49
C GLN A 288 -12.44 8.56 8.50
N VAL A 289 -11.25 9.07 8.87
CA VAL A 289 -10.96 10.50 8.84
C VAL A 289 -11.01 11.06 7.43
N VAL A 290 -10.29 10.45 6.49
CA VAL A 290 -10.18 10.94 5.11
C VAL A 290 -11.53 10.87 4.40
N VAL A 291 -12.24 9.75 4.52
CA VAL A 291 -13.57 9.56 3.90
C VAL A 291 -14.58 10.56 4.45
N MET A 292 -14.63 10.75 5.78
CA MET A 292 -15.56 11.71 6.39
C MET A 292 -15.22 13.17 6.03
N ARG A 293 -13.93 13.54 6.00
CA ARG A 293 -13.53 14.90 5.59
C ARG A 293 -13.78 15.16 4.10
N ALA A 294 -13.68 14.14 3.25
CA ALA A 294 -14.07 14.23 1.84
C ALA A 294 -15.58 14.37 1.63
N GLY A 295 -16.41 14.26 2.69
CA GLY A 295 -17.87 14.36 2.62
C GLY A 295 -18.58 13.05 2.29
N MET A 296 -17.89 11.92 2.46
CA MET A 296 -18.46 10.58 2.34
C MET A 296 -18.76 10.02 3.73
N GLU A 297 -19.62 9.01 3.78
CA GLU A 297 -19.89 8.26 5.01
C GLU A 297 -19.02 7.00 5.01
N PRO A 298 -18.18 6.78 6.04
CA PRO A 298 -17.43 5.52 6.18
C PRO A 298 -18.37 4.30 6.21
N GLY A 299 -17.85 3.14 5.80
CA GLY A 299 -18.61 1.88 5.82
C GLY A 299 -19.01 1.45 7.23
N TRP A 300 -18.17 1.79 8.20
CA TRP A 300 -18.37 1.59 9.62
C TRP A 300 -17.66 2.71 10.40
N LEU A 301 -18.04 2.89 11.67
CA LEU A 301 -17.43 3.87 12.56
C LEU A 301 -16.83 3.17 13.77
N GLY A 302 -15.61 3.56 14.14
CA GLY A 302 -15.02 3.15 15.40
C GLY A 302 -15.84 3.62 16.59
N ILE A 303 -15.70 2.92 17.72
CA ILE A 303 -16.48 3.20 18.92
C ILE A 303 -16.15 4.61 19.41
N GLY A 304 -17.18 5.46 19.45
CA GLY A 304 -17.07 6.87 19.85
C GLY A 304 -16.59 7.82 18.76
N PHE A 305 -16.40 7.35 17.52
CA PHE A 305 -16.05 8.22 16.39
C PHE A 305 -17.16 9.25 16.12
N PRO A 306 -16.78 10.49 15.77
CA PRO A 306 -17.74 11.54 15.40
C PRO A 306 -18.73 11.10 14.33
N GLU A 307 -20.00 11.49 14.46
CA GLU A 307 -21.05 11.15 13.47
C GLU A 307 -21.12 12.17 12.32
N THR A 308 -20.43 13.31 12.46
CA THR A 308 -20.45 14.41 11.47
C THR A 308 -19.04 14.93 11.20
N ALA A 309 -18.83 15.45 9.98
CA ALA A 309 -17.58 16.08 9.60
C ALA A 309 -17.24 17.31 10.48
N GLU A 310 -18.24 18.07 10.94
CA GLU A 310 -18.03 19.21 11.84
C GLU A 310 -17.51 18.76 13.21
N GLU A 311 -18.11 17.71 13.78
CA GLU A 311 -17.64 17.13 15.02
C GLU A 311 -16.24 16.55 14.86
N LEU A 312 -15.98 15.80 13.79
CA LEU A 312 -14.65 15.28 13.47
C LEU A 312 -13.61 16.39 13.38
N GLU A 313 -13.90 17.43 12.61
CA GLU A 313 -13.01 18.58 12.41
C GLU A 313 -12.69 19.26 13.75
N SER A 314 -13.63 19.34 14.68
CA SER A 314 -13.38 19.90 16.03
C SER A 314 -12.45 19.04 16.89
N ARG A 315 -12.36 17.74 16.63
CA ARG A 315 -11.57 16.78 17.39
C ARG A 315 -10.18 16.57 16.84
N LEU A 316 -9.97 16.72 15.53
CA LEU A 316 -8.68 16.46 14.87
C LEU A 316 -7.60 17.48 15.26
N GLY A 317 -6.35 17.02 15.32
CA GLY A 317 -5.17 17.85 15.54
C GLY A 317 -4.72 18.57 14.25
N ASP A 318 -4.05 19.72 14.41
CA ASP A 318 -3.61 20.54 13.27
C ASP A 318 -2.66 19.80 12.31
N GLY A 319 -1.87 18.84 12.81
CA GLY A 319 -0.92 18.09 11.99
C GLY A 319 -1.57 17.19 10.94
N ILE A 320 -2.60 16.41 11.32
CA ILE A 320 -3.31 15.54 10.37
C ILE A 320 -4.15 16.38 9.39
N LYS A 321 -4.73 17.49 9.86
CA LYS A 321 -5.46 18.42 8.99
C LYS A 321 -4.53 19.00 7.94
N ALA A 322 -3.38 19.53 8.35
CA ALA A 322 -2.38 20.07 7.44
C ALA A 322 -1.91 19.02 6.43
N ALA A 323 -1.74 17.75 6.82
CA ALA A 323 -1.36 16.68 5.91
C ALA A 323 -2.45 16.34 4.88
N ILE A 324 -3.73 16.34 5.27
CA ILE A 324 -4.84 16.08 4.35
C ILE A 324 -5.12 17.29 3.45
N ASP A 325 -4.95 18.51 3.97
CA ASP A 325 -5.23 19.76 3.27
C ASP A 325 -4.06 20.18 2.35
N ASP A 326 -2.90 19.51 2.44
CA ASP A 326 -1.75 19.76 1.58
C ASP A 326 -2.05 19.28 0.15
N PRO A 327 -2.12 20.21 -0.84
CA PRO A 327 -2.46 19.83 -2.19
C PRO A 327 -1.40 18.91 -2.84
N ASP A 328 -0.15 18.97 -2.38
CA ASP A 328 0.96 18.18 -2.92
C ASP A 328 0.95 16.73 -2.41
N LEU A 329 0.06 16.39 -1.47
CA LEU A 329 -0.10 15.04 -0.93
C LEU A 329 -1.30 14.30 -1.52
N HIS A 330 -2.05 14.93 -2.43
CA HIS A 330 -3.12 14.29 -3.24
C HIS A 330 -4.13 13.44 -2.44
N GLN A 331 -4.45 13.85 -1.21
CA GLN A 331 -5.45 13.16 -0.39
C GLN A 331 -6.86 13.38 -0.95
N LEU A 332 -7.80 12.49 -0.62
CA LEU A 332 -9.19 12.57 -1.10
C LEU A 332 -9.85 13.90 -0.69
N ARG A 333 -10.28 14.71 -1.66
CA ARG A 333 -10.80 16.08 -1.38
C ARG A 333 -12.30 16.22 -1.49
N ARG A 334 -12.97 15.30 -2.18
CA ARG A 334 -14.40 15.34 -2.49
C ARG A 334 -14.98 13.92 -2.49
N PRO A 335 -16.31 13.77 -2.41
CA PRO A 335 -16.91 12.46 -2.53
C PRO A 335 -16.59 11.83 -3.89
N LEU A 336 -16.29 10.54 -3.87
CA LEU A 336 -16.14 9.76 -5.09
C LEU A 336 -17.47 9.70 -5.85
N GLY A 337 -17.39 9.91 -7.15
CA GLY A 337 -18.49 9.80 -8.11
C GLY A 337 -18.78 8.35 -8.52
N PHE A 338 -17.79 7.46 -8.38
CA PHE A 338 -17.85 6.05 -8.80
C PHE A 338 -18.08 5.87 -10.30
N ASP A 339 -17.77 6.90 -11.09
CA ASP A 339 -18.09 7.01 -12.52
C ASP A 339 -16.85 7.08 -13.42
N TYR A 340 -15.66 6.77 -12.88
CA TYR A 340 -14.47 6.58 -13.69
C TYR A 340 -14.76 5.57 -14.81
N PRO A 341 -14.53 5.90 -16.08
CA PRO A 341 -14.97 5.04 -17.18
C PRO A 341 -14.27 3.69 -17.14
N VAL A 342 -15.04 2.61 -17.18
CA VAL A 342 -14.54 1.23 -17.31
C VAL A 342 -15.18 0.57 -18.52
N ALA A 343 -14.34 0.08 -19.43
CA ALA A 343 -14.75 -0.69 -20.59
C ALA A 343 -14.79 -2.16 -20.20
N GLY A 344 -15.98 -2.63 -19.83
CA GLY A 344 -16.22 -4.05 -19.57
C GLY A 344 -15.91 -4.91 -20.81
N SER A 345 -15.37 -6.09 -20.57
CA SER A 345 -15.29 -7.16 -21.57
C SER A 345 -16.67 -7.80 -21.74
N SER A 346 -17.66 -7.04 -22.24
CA SER A 346 -18.88 -7.68 -22.72
C SER A 346 -18.53 -8.61 -23.87
N PRO A 347 -18.91 -9.90 -23.84
CA PRO A 347 -18.93 -10.68 -25.07
C PRO A 347 -19.89 -9.97 -26.01
N ALA A 348 -19.50 -9.85 -27.29
CA ALA A 348 -20.41 -9.41 -28.33
C ALA A 348 -21.75 -10.18 -28.19
N ARG A 349 -22.85 -9.43 -28.08
CA ARG A 349 -24.21 -9.93 -27.87
C ARG A 349 -24.60 -11.05 -28.83
#